data_AF-A0A2E4HCP9-F1
#
_entry.id   AF-A0A2E4HCP9-F1
#
_cell.length_a   1.000
_cell.length_b   1.000
_cell.length_c   1.000
_cell.angle_alpha   90.00
_cell.angle_beta   90.00
_cell.angle_gamma   90.00
#
_symmetry.space_group_name_H-M   'P 1'
#
loop_
_entity.id
_entity.type
_entity.pdbx_description
1 polymer ?
#
loop_
_entity_poly.entity_id
_entity_poly.type
_entity_poly.pdbx_seq_one_letter_code
_entity_poly.pdbx_strand_id
1 'polypeptide(L)'
;MPRLLEEHKDNTQLLRAAMANPILALNHIGIELTPALEVEVERRVRFDAKTRKKISDIENDLEKATGKKVSPFDTPKVQTFLKAVLSKTKTKSTKKSIEDVVKALAHKPDSQKILKVAFGNAEASSYSQKEEKETSKDPLTRYRKEHEVIPILLKYRALEANFPKLASKEVFNKILKKKKPDTGVGFSKVRFHLQDREQRKATNAKD
;
A
#
# COMPACT_ATOMS: atom_id res chain seq x y z
N MET A 1 -35.90 -1.68 -6.01
CA MET A 1 -34.46 -1.60 -5.65
C MET A 1 -33.70 -2.64 -6.46
N PRO A 2 -32.36 -2.54 -6.61
CA PRO A 2 -31.56 -3.64 -7.16
C PRO A 2 -31.74 -4.92 -6.33
N ARG A 3 -32.03 -6.07 -6.97
CA ARG A 3 -32.29 -7.36 -6.30
C ARG A 3 -31.19 -7.78 -5.31
N LEU A 4 -29.93 -7.47 -5.64
CA LEU A 4 -28.75 -7.76 -4.81
C LEU A 4 -28.78 -7.06 -3.44
N LEU A 5 -29.43 -5.90 -3.32
CA LEU A 5 -29.57 -5.21 -2.04
C LEU A 5 -30.62 -5.86 -1.14
N GLU A 6 -31.63 -6.50 -1.72
CA GLU A 6 -32.67 -7.22 -0.97
C GLU A 6 -32.11 -8.55 -0.45
N GLU A 7 -31.35 -9.28 -1.28
CA GLU A 7 -30.74 -10.57 -0.92
C GLU A 7 -29.71 -10.48 0.23
N HIS A 8 -29.10 -9.31 0.41
CA HIS A 8 -27.99 -9.15 1.35
C HIS A 8 -28.25 -8.11 2.45
N LYS A 9 -29.47 -7.58 2.54
CA LYS A 9 -29.86 -6.53 3.50
C LYS A 9 -29.52 -6.88 4.96
N ASP A 10 -29.75 -8.14 5.34
CA ASP A 10 -29.59 -8.60 6.72
C ASP A 10 -28.22 -9.26 6.99
N ASN A 11 -27.34 -9.31 5.99
CA ASN A 11 -26.02 -9.92 6.13
C ASN A 11 -25.04 -8.97 6.83
N THR A 12 -25.11 -8.94 8.16
CA THR A 12 -24.24 -8.12 9.03
C THR A 12 -22.75 -8.40 8.85
N GLN A 13 -22.35 -9.62 8.43
CA GLN A 13 -20.95 -9.94 8.16
C GLN A 13 -20.47 -9.29 6.88
N LEU A 14 -21.29 -9.35 5.81
CA LEU A 14 -20.98 -8.70 4.56
C LEU A 14 -20.89 -7.18 4.73
N LEU A 15 -21.78 -6.58 5.53
CA LEU A 15 -21.70 -5.15 5.87
C LEU A 15 -20.35 -4.79 6.52
N ARG A 16 -19.92 -5.58 7.52
CA ARG A 16 -18.62 -5.36 8.18
C ARG A 16 -17.44 -5.56 7.22
N ALA A 17 -17.53 -6.57 6.35
CA ALA A 17 -16.51 -6.83 5.34
C ALA A 17 -16.45 -5.68 4.31
N ALA A 18 -17.60 -5.14 3.89
CA ALA A 18 -17.71 -4.00 2.99
C ALA A 18 -17.15 -2.72 3.60
N MET A 19 -17.32 -2.48 4.90
CA MET A 19 -16.67 -1.37 5.61
C MET A 19 -15.13 -1.49 5.60
N ALA A 20 -14.60 -2.70 5.58
CA ALA A 20 -13.16 -2.94 5.55
C ALA A 20 -12.58 -2.89 4.12
N ASN A 21 -13.32 -3.39 3.13
CA ASN A 21 -12.98 -3.31 1.72
C ASN A 21 -14.24 -3.37 0.83
N PRO A 22 -14.74 -2.23 0.33
CA PRO A 22 -15.97 -2.18 -0.45
C PRO A 22 -15.81 -2.78 -1.85
N ILE A 23 -14.60 -2.72 -2.43
CA ILE A 23 -14.31 -3.28 -3.76
C ILE A 23 -14.47 -4.80 -3.71
N LEU A 24 -13.87 -5.45 -2.71
CA LEU A 24 -14.00 -6.91 -2.54
C LEU A 24 -15.43 -7.32 -2.19
N ALA A 25 -16.19 -6.49 -1.47
CA ALA A 25 -17.60 -6.76 -1.19
C ALA A 25 -18.47 -6.71 -2.45
N LEU A 26 -18.24 -5.73 -3.33
CA LEU A 26 -18.94 -5.64 -4.62
C LEU A 26 -18.64 -6.85 -5.51
N ASN A 27 -17.36 -7.22 -5.62
CA ASN A 27 -16.95 -8.42 -6.35
C ASN A 27 -17.57 -9.70 -5.74
N HIS A 28 -17.70 -9.78 -4.41
CA HIS A 28 -18.31 -10.92 -3.72
C HIS A 28 -19.82 -11.07 -4.02
N ILE A 29 -20.53 -9.98 -4.28
CA ILE A 29 -21.96 -10.01 -4.67
C ILE A 29 -22.15 -10.09 -6.20
N GLY A 30 -21.08 -10.36 -6.95
CA GLY A 30 -21.12 -10.54 -8.40
C GLY A 30 -21.09 -9.24 -9.21
N ILE A 31 -20.75 -8.10 -8.60
CA ILE A 31 -20.54 -6.83 -9.30
C ILE A 31 -19.05 -6.68 -9.60
N GLU A 32 -18.67 -6.86 -10.86
CA GLU A 32 -17.30 -6.64 -11.32
C GLU A 32 -17.07 -5.17 -11.65
N LEU A 33 -16.07 -4.57 -11.01
CA LEU A 33 -15.64 -3.21 -11.29
C LEU A 33 -14.50 -3.20 -12.32
N THR A 34 -14.49 -2.20 -13.19
CA THR A 34 -13.33 -1.98 -14.06
C THR A 34 -12.13 -1.50 -13.23
N PRO A 35 -10.88 -1.79 -13.63
CA PRO A 35 -9.69 -1.39 -12.87
C PRO A 35 -9.61 0.13 -12.61
N ALA A 36 -10.10 0.96 -13.55
CA ALA A 36 -10.15 2.40 -13.38
C ALA A 36 -11.13 2.81 -12.26
N LEU A 37 -12.27 2.12 -12.18
CA LEU A 37 -13.30 2.40 -11.18
C LEU A 37 -12.89 1.90 -9.79
N GLU A 38 -12.19 0.77 -9.69
CA GLU A 38 -11.61 0.28 -8.44
C GLU A 38 -10.68 1.33 -7.82
N VAL A 39 -9.79 1.92 -8.63
CA VAL A 39 -8.88 2.98 -8.19
C VAL A 39 -9.66 4.21 -7.72
N GLU A 40 -10.73 4.60 -8.42
CA GLU A 40 -11.54 5.74 -8.01
C GLU A 40 -12.28 5.50 -6.69
N VAL A 41 -12.89 4.32 -6.54
CA VAL A 41 -13.57 3.91 -5.30
C VAL A 41 -12.59 3.90 -4.14
N GLU A 42 -11.41 3.29 -4.33
CA GLU A 42 -10.37 3.28 -3.31
C GLU A 42 -9.96 4.71 -2.92
N ARG A 43 -9.74 5.60 -3.89
CA ARG A 43 -9.37 7.00 -3.62
C ARG A 43 -10.44 7.73 -2.82
N ARG A 44 -11.71 7.54 -3.15
CA ARG A 44 -12.83 8.20 -2.46
C ARG A 44 -13.03 7.68 -1.04
N VAL A 45 -12.78 6.39 -0.82
CA VAL A 45 -12.92 5.75 0.50
C VAL A 45 -11.74 6.10 1.40
N ARG A 46 -10.51 6.10 0.87
CA ARG A 46 -9.30 6.30 1.68
C ARG A 46 -8.99 7.76 1.97
N PHE A 47 -9.19 8.66 1.02
CA PHE A 47 -8.70 10.04 1.11
C PHE A 47 -9.84 11.04 1.10
N ASP A 48 -9.69 12.12 1.86
CA ASP A 48 -10.58 13.28 1.81
C ASP A 48 -10.34 14.12 0.54
N ALA A 49 -11.25 15.06 0.24
CA ALA A 49 -11.18 15.86 -0.97
C ALA A 49 -9.88 16.67 -1.11
N LYS A 50 -9.36 17.21 0.00
CA LYS A 50 -8.11 18.00 -0.02
C LYS A 50 -6.90 17.11 -0.32
N THR A 51 -6.82 15.93 0.28
CA THR A 51 -5.71 15.00 0.01
C THR A 51 -5.78 14.43 -1.40
N ARG A 52 -6.97 14.13 -1.92
CA ARG A 52 -7.12 13.71 -3.32
C ARG A 52 -6.56 14.74 -4.31
N LYS A 53 -6.79 16.03 -4.04
CA LYS A 53 -6.20 17.11 -4.84
C LYS A 53 -4.67 17.07 -4.78
N LYS A 54 -4.08 16.99 -3.58
CA LYS A 54 -2.63 16.87 -3.39
C LYS A 54 -2.04 15.65 -4.12
N ILE A 55 -2.74 14.53 -4.11
CA ILE A 55 -2.33 13.32 -4.82
C ILE A 55 -2.37 13.55 -6.34
N SER A 56 -3.41 14.20 -6.85
CA SER A 56 -3.47 14.59 -8.27
C SER A 56 -2.33 15.53 -8.65
N ASP A 57 -1.97 16.48 -7.79
CA ASP A 57 -0.84 17.39 -8.02
C ASP A 57 0.48 16.61 -8.09
N ILE A 58 0.66 15.62 -7.20
CA ILE A 58 1.82 14.72 -7.22
C ILE A 58 1.86 13.85 -8.49
N GLU A 59 0.71 13.37 -8.97
CA GLU A 59 0.64 12.63 -10.24
C GLU A 59 1.09 13.50 -11.42
N ASN A 60 0.66 14.77 -11.44
CA ASN A 60 1.09 15.73 -12.45
C ASN A 60 2.60 16.04 -12.35
N ASP A 61 3.15 16.15 -11.14
CA ASP A 61 4.58 16.35 -10.93
C ASP A 61 5.40 15.14 -11.38
N LEU A 62 4.91 13.92 -11.15
CA LEU A 62 5.52 12.69 -11.66
C LEU A 62 5.47 12.62 -13.19
N GLU A 63 4.35 13.00 -13.79
CA GLU A 63 4.22 13.02 -15.25
C GLU A 63 5.19 14.01 -15.88
N LYS A 64 5.35 15.20 -15.30
CA LYS A 64 6.36 16.19 -15.73
C LYS A 64 7.79 15.66 -15.59
N ALA A 65 8.11 14.99 -14.48
CA ALA A 65 9.46 14.49 -14.23
C ALA A 65 9.83 13.25 -15.07
N THR A 66 8.84 12.47 -15.52
CA THR A 66 9.07 11.19 -16.22
C THR A 66 8.67 11.19 -17.68
N GLY A 67 7.91 12.20 -18.12
CA GLY A 67 7.26 12.24 -19.44
C GLY A 67 6.22 11.14 -19.64
N LYS A 68 5.82 10.42 -18.58
CA LYS A 68 4.88 9.31 -18.63
C LYS A 68 3.85 9.43 -17.52
N LYS A 69 2.61 9.08 -17.84
CA LYS A 69 1.54 9.00 -16.84
C LYS A 69 1.75 7.78 -15.93
N VAL A 70 2.48 7.97 -14.83
CA VAL A 70 2.74 6.93 -13.82
C VAL A 70 1.93 7.26 -12.57
N SER A 71 0.96 6.40 -12.24
CA SER A 71 0.22 6.55 -10.98
C SER A 71 1.03 5.96 -9.81
N PRO A 72 1.19 6.68 -8.68
CA PRO A 72 1.85 6.19 -7.48
C PRO A 72 1.20 4.96 -6.85
N PHE A 73 -0.08 4.72 -7.17
CA PHE A 73 -0.87 3.60 -6.65
C PHE A 73 -0.51 2.27 -7.30
N ASP A 74 0.03 2.31 -8.52
CA ASP A 74 0.36 1.12 -9.28
C ASP A 74 1.74 0.62 -8.85
N THR A 75 1.76 -0.07 -7.69
CA THR A 75 2.97 -0.64 -7.07
C THR A 75 3.89 -1.38 -8.05
N PRO A 76 3.41 -2.26 -8.96
CA PRO A 76 4.30 -2.93 -9.92
C PRO A 76 4.85 -1.98 -10.99
N LYS A 77 4.06 -1.01 -11.49
CA LYS A 77 4.57 -0.02 -12.46
C LYS A 77 5.59 0.93 -11.83
N VAL A 78 5.36 1.36 -10.60
CA VAL A 78 6.33 2.18 -9.86
C VAL A 78 7.61 1.40 -9.58
N GLN A 79 7.51 0.10 -9.27
CA GLN A 79 8.68 -0.73 -9.00
C GLN A 79 9.52 -0.98 -10.26
N THR A 80 8.88 -1.28 -11.40
CA THR A 80 9.57 -1.45 -12.67
C THR A 80 10.24 -0.15 -13.11
N PHE A 81 9.56 0.99 -12.93
CA PHE A 81 10.11 2.32 -13.18
C PHE A 81 11.32 2.62 -12.29
N LEU A 82 11.20 2.44 -10.97
CA LEU A 82 12.30 2.67 -10.02
C LEU A 82 13.50 1.78 -10.31
N LYS A 83 13.28 0.50 -10.64
CA LYS A 83 14.37 -0.40 -11.05
C LYS A 83 15.08 0.12 -12.29
N ALA A 84 14.34 0.53 -13.32
CA ALA A 84 14.91 1.06 -14.56
C ALA A 84 15.67 2.38 -14.37
N VAL A 85 15.23 3.22 -13.45
CA VAL A 85 15.90 4.50 -13.12
C VAL A 85 17.16 4.26 -12.29
N LEU A 86 17.07 3.46 -11.22
CA LEU A 86 18.19 3.17 -10.32
C LEU A 86 19.24 2.25 -10.93
N SER A 87 18.89 1.40 -11.91
CA SER A 87 19.87 0.60 -12.64
C SER A 87 20.76 1.44 -13.56
N LYS A 88 20.27 2.60 -14.01
CA LYS A 88 21.04 3.54 -14.85
C LYS A 88 21.98 4.41 -14.02
N THR A 89 21.67 4.68 -12.75
CA THR A 89 22.54 5.46 -11.85
C THR A 89 23.69 4.63 -11.29
N LYS A 90 23.61 3.29 -11.28
CA LYS A 90 24.69 2.36 -10.90
C LYS A 90 25.48 1.82 -12.09
N THR A 91 26.08 2.67 -12.91
CA THR A 91 27.12 2.22 -13.87
C THR A 91 28.30 3.18 -13.93
N LYS A 92 29.04 3.26 -12.83
CA LYS A 92 30.52 3.28 -12.82
C LYS A 92 31.01 2.10 -11.98
N SER A 93 30.63 0.88 -12.34
CA SER A 93 31.31 -0.33 -11.88
C SER A 93 31.68 -1.14 -13.11
N THR A 94 32.99 -1.37 -13.21
CA THR A 94 33.73 -2.00 -14.29
C THR A 94 33.06 -3.27 -14.83
N LYS A 95 33.04 -3.39 -16.17
CA LYS A 95 32.73 -4.63 -16.88
C LYS A 95 33.67 -5.73 -16.38
N LYS A 96 33.18 -6.62 -15.53
CA LYS A 96 33.71 -7.99 -15.40
C LYS A 96 32.64 -8.94 -15.92
N SER A 97 33.07 -9.80 -16.84
CA SER A 97 32.20 -10.70 -17.56
C SER A 97 31.46 -11.63 -16.59
N ILE A 98 30.21 -11.95 -16.91
CA ILE A 98 29.35 -12.85 -16.12
C ILE A 98 30.01 -14.24 -16.00
N GLU A 99 30.88 -14.61 -16.95
CA GLU A 99 31.59 -15.89 -16.98
C GLU A 99 32.65 -16.02 -15.88
N ASP A 100 33.27 -14.91 -15.46
CA ASP A 100 34.27 -14.92 -14.38
C ASP A 100 33.63 -15.06 -12.99
N VAL A 101 32.41 -14.54 -12.82
CA VAL A 101 31.66 -14.62 -11.55
C VAL A 101 31.07 -16.01 -11.34
N VAL A 102 30.61 -16.66 -12.41
CA VAL A 102 30.04 -18.02 -12.36
C VAL A 102 31.11 -19.07 -12.03
N LYS A 103 32.34 -18.91 -12.54
CA LYS A 103 33.47 -19.81 -12.19
C LYS A 103 33.94 -19.65 -10.74
N ALA A 104 33.81 -18.47 -10.14
CA ALA A 104 34.20 -18.23 -8.75
C ALA A 104 33.20 -18.79 -7.70
N LEU A 105 31.95 -19.07 -8.09
CA LEU A 105 30.88 -19.51 -7.18
C LEU A 105 30.69 -21.04 -7.11
N ALA A 106 31.42 -21.82 -7.92
CA ALA A 106 31.28 -23.28 -7.99
C ALA A 106 31.93 -24.09 -6.85
N HIS A 107 32.63 -23.43 -5.89
CA HIS A 107 33.38 -24.13 -4.84
C HIS A 107 33.06 -23.73 -3.39
N LYS A 108 31.89 -23.16 -3.09
CA LYS A 108 31.47 -22.96 -1.68
C LYS A 108 30.02 -23.42 -1.46
N PRO A 109 29.78 -24.45 -0.63
CA PRO A 109 28.44 -25.02 -0.40
C PRO A 109 27.50 -24.13 0.43
N ASP A 110 27.94 -22.95 0.88
CA ASP A 110 27.14 -22.06 1.74
C ASP A 110 26.31 -21.00 1.00
N SER A 111 26.41 -20.91 -0.33
CA SER A 111 25.68 -19.89 -1.12
C SER A 111 24.22 -20.26 -1.45
N GLN A 112 23.81 -21.52 -1.28
CA GLN A 112 22.41 -21.92 -1.48
C GLN A 112 21.48 -21.49 -0.33
N LYS A 113 22.03 -21.21 0.87
CA LYS A 113 21.23 -20.69 2.00
C LYS A 113 20.90 -19.20 1.85
N ILE A 114 21.75 -18.41 1.16
CA ILE A 114 21.55 -16.96 0.99
C ILE A 114 20.43 -16.67 -0.03
N LEU A 115 20.29 -17.51 -1.07
CA LEU A 115 19.22 -17.34 -2.07
C LEU A 115 17.83 -17.73 -1.56
N LYS A 116 17.73 -18.64 -0.58
CA LYS A 116 16.45 -19.01 0.07
C LYS A 116 15.94 -17.95 1.06
N VAL A 117 16.82 -17.13 1.63
CA VAL A 117 16.46 -16.03 2.55
C VAL A 117 15.93 -14.81 1.80
N ALA A 118 16.36 -14.59 0.55
CA ALA A 118 15.97 -13.41 -0.21
C ALA A 118 14.52 -13.47 -0.75
N PHE A 119 13.97 -14.65 -1.06
CA PHE A 119 12.67 -14.76 -1.76
C PHE A 119 11.90 -16.06 -1.46
N GLY A 120 11.77 -16.43 -0.19
CA GLY A 120 10.92 -17.55 0.25
C GLY A 120 9.43 -17.22 0.16
N ASN A 121 8.72 -18.01 -0.64
CA ASN A 121 7.29 -18.04 -0.94
C ASN A 121 6.33 -17.46 0.12
N ALA A 122 5.40 -16.65 -0.37
CA ALA A 122 4.20 -16.22 0.33
C ALA A 122 3.29 -17.42 0.56
N GLU A 123 3.47 -18.14 1.67
CA GLU A 123 2.43 -18.83 2.42
C GLU A 123 3.05 -19.40 3.70
N ALA A 124 2.54 -18.92 4.84
CA ALA A 124 2.85 -19.36 6.21
C ALA A 124 4.29 -19.19 6.72
N SER A 125 4.55 -18.10 7.47
CA SER A 125 5.46 -18.15 8.62
C SER A 125 5.35 -16.88 9.46
N SER A 126 4.63 -16.98 10.57
CA SER A 126 4.99 -16.29 11.80
C SER A 126 6.39 -16.74 12.21
N TYR A 127 7.43 -15.92 12.09
CA TYR A 127 8.58 -15.93 13.01
C TYR A 127 9.49 -14.73 12.76
N SER A 128 9.90 -14.16 13.89
CA SER A 128 10.89 -13.13 14.13
C SER A 128 12.06 -13.09 13.15
N GLN A 129 12.34 -11.89 12.62
CA GLN A 129 13.70 -11.49 12.28
C GLN A 129 14.10 -10.32 13.16
N LYS A 130 14.92 -10.64 14.16
CA LYS A 130 15.97 -9.75 14.64
C LYS A 130 16.99 -9.65 13.51
N GLU A 131 17.08 -8.50 12.87
CA GLU A 131 18.34 -7.97 12.36
C GLU A 131 18.16 -6.46 12.10
N GLU A 132 18.93 -5.71 12.91
CA GLU A 132 19.32 -4.32 12.79
C GLU A 132 18.24 -3.23 12.76
N LYS A 133 18.02 -2.69 13.97
CA LYS A 133 17.37 -1.40 14.23
C LYS A 133 18.18 -0.26 13.59
N GLU A 134 18.02 -0.04 12.30
CA GLU A 134 18.12 1.32 11.76
C GLU A 134 16.75 1.99 11.83
N THR A 135 16.70 3.07 12.60
CA THR A 135 15.52 3.85 12.94
C THR A 135 14.64 4.21 11.73
N SER A 136 13.38 3.76 11.72
CA SER A 136 12.15 4.49 11.35
C SER A 136 12.08 5.26 9.99
N LYS A 137 13.11 5.28 9.16
CA LYS A 137 13.19 6.14 7.96
C LYS A 137 12.97 5.33 6.69
N ASP A 138 12.10 5.85 5.80
CA ASP A 138 11.75 5.23 4.53
C ASP A 138 13.01 4.85 3.72
N PRO A 139 13.15 3.62 3.19
CA PRO A 139 14.32 3.18 2.44
C PRO A 139 14.64 4.05 1.21
N LEU A 140 13.64 4.73 0.62
CA LEU A 140 13.85 5.64 -0.52
C LEU A 140 14.59 6.94 -0.13
N THR A 141 14.69 7.25 1.16
CA THR A 141 15.40 8.46 1.63
C THR A 141 16.88 8.46 1.26
N ARG A 142 17.51 7.27 1.20
CA ARG A 142 18.92 7.10 0.81
C ARG A 142 19.18 7.56 -0.63
N TYR A 143 18.17 7.45 -1.49
CA TYR A 143 18.28 7.74 -2.92
C TYR A 143 17.75 9.13 -3.28
N ARG A 144 17.42 9.98 -2.31
CA ARG A 144 16.77 11.28 -2.54
C ARG A 144 17.50 12.19 -3.54
N LYS A 145 18.83 12.09 -3.63
CA LYS A 145 19.67 12.90 -4.52
C LYS A 145 19.92 12.26 -5.89
N GLU A 146 19.54 11.01 -6.09
CA GLU A 146 19.87 10.28 -7.32
C GLU A 146 18.91 10.58 -8.47
N HIS A 147 17.66 10.94 -8.18
CA HIS A 147 16.67 11.23 -9.21
C HIS A 147 15.55 12.15 -8.72
N GLU A 148 15.06 13.05 -9.58
CA GLU A 148 14.02 14.05 -9.28
C GLU A 148 12.67 13.43 -8.89
N VAL A 149 12.41 12.22 -9.36
CA VAL A 149 11.19 11.45 -9.03
C VAL A 149 11.17 11.00 -7.56
N ILE A 150 12.33 10.73 -6.97
CA ILE A 150 12.42 10.16 -5.61
C ILE A 150 11.85 11.10 -4.54
N PRO A 151 12.16 12.41 -4.49
CA PRO A 151 11.51 13.31 -3.55
C PRO A 151 10.00 13.41 -3.77
N ILE A 152 9.51 13.28 -5.01
CA ILE A 152 8.07 13.27 -5.32
C ILE A 152 7.40 12.01 -4.73
N LEU A 153 8.02 10.84 -4.90
CA LEU A 153 7.52 9.59 -4.33
C LEU A 153 7.58 9.57 -2.80
N LEU A 154 8.59 10.19 -2.19
CA LEU A 154 8.66 10.35 -0.73
C LEU A 154 7.51 11.22 -0.20
N LYS A 155 7.15 12.30 -0.90
CA LYS A 155 5.97 13.12 -0.55
C LYS A 155 4.69 12.29 -0.63
N TYR A 156 4.54 11.49 -1.69
CA TYR A 156 3.39 10.59 -1.82
C TYR A 156 3.31 9.59 -0.66
N ARG A 157 4.41 8.89 -0.34
CA ARG A 157 4.45 7.91 0.74
C ARG A 157 4.17 8.52 2.11
N ALA A 158 4.66 9.73 2.36
CA ALA A 158 4.36 10.47 3.59
C ALA A 158 2.87 10.81 3.70
N LEU A 159 2.20 11.16 2.59
CA LEU A 159 0.75 11.31 2.58
C LEU A 159 0.06 9.97 2.81
N GLU A 160 0.44 8.93 2.08
CA GLU A 160 -0.17 7.60 2.14
C GLU A 160 -0.10 7.00 3.56
N ALA A 161 1.01 7.20 4.28
CA ALA A 161 1.21 6.69 5.63
C ALA A 161 0.16 7.19 6.64
N ASN A 162 -0.47 8.34 6.39
CA ASN A 162 -1.49 8.90 7.27
C ASN A 162 -2.88 8.29 7.07
N PHE A 163 -3.09 7.51 6.00
CA PHE A 163 -4.39 6.95 5.66
C PHE A 163 -4.35 5.43 5.67
N PRO A 164 -5.28 4.77 6.38
CA PRO A 164 -5.33 3.32 6.41
C PRO A 164 -5.58 2.75 5.00
N LYS A 165 -4.97 1.60 4.72
CA LYS A 165 -5.24 0.83 3.50
C LYS A 165 -6.52 0.03 3.66
N LEU A 166 -7.19 -0.27 2.55
CA LEU A 166 -8.28 -1.24 2.55
C LEU A 166 -7.77 -2.62 2.97
N ALA A 167 -8.65 -3.41 3.58
CA ALA A 167 -8.28 -4.74 4.04
C ALA A 167 -7.84 -5.64 2.86
N SER A 168 -6.81 -6.47 3.08
CA SER A 168 -6.39 -7.48 2.11
C SER A 168 -7.49 -8.54 1.92
N LYS A 169 -7.42 -9.28 0.81
CA LYS A 169 -8.36 -10.38 0.52
C LYS A 169 -8.44 -11.40 1.65
N GLU A 170 -7.32 -11.70 2.28
CA GLU A 170 -7.26 -12.60 3.44
C GLU A 170 -8.03 -12.06 4.64
N VAL A 171 -7.79 -10.79 5.00
CA VAL A 171 -8.45 -10.14 6.14
C VAL A 171 -9.96 -10.01 5.87
N PHE A 172 -10.33 -9.63 4.65
CA PHE A 172 -11.71 -9.59 4.18
C PHE A 172 -12.41 -10.95 4.35
N ASN A 173 -11.79 -12.04 3.88
CA ASN A 173 -12.31 -13.39 4.02
C ASN A 173 -12.41 -13.84 5.49
N LYS A 174 -11.47 -13.42 6.36
CA LYS A 174 -11.55 -13.69 7.81
C LYS A 174 -12.77 -13.00 8.43
N ILE A 175 -13.01 -11.73 8.09
CA ILE A 175 -14.18 -10.95 8.56
C ILE A 175 -15.48 -11.62 8.12
N LEU A 176 -15.59 -12.03 6.86
CA LEU A 176 -16.75 -12.76 6.34
C LEU A 176 -17.01 -14.05 7.13
N LYS A 177 -15.97 -14.84 7.40
CA LYS A 177 -16.08 -16.13 8.11
C LYS A 177 -16.25 -16.00 9.63
N LYS A 178 -16.47 -14.78 10.18
CA LYS A 178 -16.50 -14.50 11.64
C LYS A 178 -15.23 -14.91 12.39
N LYS A 179 -14.14 -15.24 11.70
CA LYS A 179 -12.86 -15.50 12.35
C LYS A 179 -12.26 -14.14 12.69
N LYS A 180 -12.00 -13.89 13.97
CA LYS A 180 -11.36 -12.64 14.42
C LYS A 180 -10.10 -12.44 13.55
N PRO A 181 -10.00 -11.36 12.78
CA PRO A 181 -8.75 -11.07 12.11
C PRO A 181 -7.70 -10.80 13.19
N ASP A 182 -6.50 -11.36 13.05
CA ASP A 182 -5.30 -11.03 13.85
C ASP A 182 -4.79 -9.60 13.57
N THR A 183 -5.71 -8.69 13.25
CA THR A 183 -5.45 -7.26 13.33
C THR A 183 -5.37 -6.96 14.82
N GLY A 184 -4.18 -6.87 15.40
CA GLY A 184 -3.91 -6.68 16.84
C GLY A 184 -4.53 -5.43 17.50
N VAL A 185 -5.48 -4.77 16.83
CA VAL A 185 -6.31 -3.69 17.33
C VAL A 185 -7.77 -4.17 17.30
N GLY A 186 -8.29 -4.57 18.46
CA GLY A 186 -9.72 -4.82 18.62
C GLY A 186 -10.49 -3.50 18.54
N PHE A 187 -11.66 -3.49 17.89
CA PHE A 187 -12.54 -2.32 17.84
C PHE A 187 -12.91 -1.76 19.22
N SER A 188 -12.86 -2.57 20.29
CA SER A 188 -13.02 -2.12 21.68
C SER A 188 -11.90 -1.20 22.18
N LYS A 189 -10.74 -1.17 21.50
CA LYS A 189 -9.63 -0.25 21.81
C LYS A 189 -9.69 1.06 21.02
N VAL A 190 -10.57 1.17 20.02
CA VAL A 190 -10.77 2.41 19.28
C VAL A 190 -11.75 3.29 20.06
N ARG A 191 -11.22 4.22 20.87
CA ARG A 191 -12.04 5.24 21.53
C ARG A 191 -12.41 6.31 20.52
N PHE A 192 -13.67 6.33 20.10
CA PHE A 192 -14.22 7.49 19.40
C PHE A 192 -14.47 8.58 20.44
N HIS A 193 -13.64 9.63 20.42
CA HIS A 193 -14.00 10.88 21.10
C HIS A 193 -15.08 11.57 20.27
N LEU A 194 -16.35 11.27 20.57
CA LEU A 194 -17.43 12.18 20.21
C LEU A 194 -17.21 13.45 21.04
N GLN A 195 -16.85 14.54 20.36
CA GLN A 195 -16.92 15.86 20.98
C GLN A 195 -18.38 16.12 21.36
N ASP A 196 -18.60 16.46 22.62
CA ASP A 196 -19.91 16.83 23.14
C ASP A 196 -20.51 17.96 22.32
N ARG A 197 -21.80 17.81 22.02
CA ARG A 197 -22.60 18.73 21.20
C ARG A 197 -22.56 20.17 21.72
N GLU A 198 -22.30 20.35 23.01
CA GLU A 198 -22.20 21.66 23.66
C GLU A 198 -20.96 22.45 23.22
N GLN A 199 -19.83 21.78 22.97
CA GLN A 199 -18.60 22.45 22.51
C GLN A 199 -18.76 23.02 21.09
N ARG A 200 -19.60 22.40 20.25
CA ARG A 200 -19.89 22.90 18.89
C ARG A 200 -20.78 24.15 18.89
N LYS A 201 -21.62 24.35 19.92
CA LYS A 201 -22.44 25.57 20.04
C LYS A 201 -21.61 26.75 20.53
N ALA A 202 -20.63 26.52 21.40
CA ALA A 202 -19.75 27.59 21.91
C ALA A 202 -18.78 28.14 20.85
N THR A 203 -18.32 27.30 19.90
CA THR A 203 -17.44 27.76 18.81
C THR A 203 -18.17 28.55 17.73
N ASN A 204 -19.48 28.30 17.54
CA ASN A 204 -20.28 29.00 16.52
C ASN A 204 -20.98 30.27 17.05
N ALA A 205 -20.83 30.61 18.33
CA ALA A 205 -21.41 31.81 18.94
C ALA A 205 -20.40 32.96 19.10
N LYS A 206 -19.20 32.81 18.54
CA LYS A 206 -18.12 33.82 18.59
C LYS A 206 -17.80 34.48 17.24
N ASP A 207 -18.59 34.19 16.20
CA ASP A 207 -18.55 34.88 14.91
C ASP A 207 -19.81 35.76 14.75
#